data_AF-A0A3N5MQH6-F1
#
_entry.id   AF-A0A3N5MQH6-F1
#
_cell.length_a   1.000
_cell.length_b   1.000
_cell.length_c   1.000
_cell.angle_alpha   90.00
_cell.angle_beta   90.00
_cell.angle_gamma   90.00
#
_symmetry.space_group_name_H-M   'P 1'
#
loop_
_entity.id
_entity.type
_entity.pdbx_description
1 polymer ?
#
loop_
_entity_poly.entity_id
_entity_poly.type
_entity_poly.pdbx_seq_one_letter_code
_entity_poly.pdbx_strand_id
1 'polypeptide(L)'
;ALMNHGVSRDFRTRPRDVAKREREKAERRRAYEEATYDDIYRTLPEIVRENVSESSASVNEQRRLGLPEEKLLYFLEKHAPKLEDWQAELLRIVRLLSQYFYPQRQTKMMNEGCATFVHYEIINRLYDRGLLTDGTMLEFLHSHSSVIYQPSFNDRRFGGFNPYALGFAMMCDIKRICLEPSDEDRAWFPHFAGCGDALGTLRQAWAEFRDESFILQYLSPKLMRDFRLFAVSDDAKDAAMRVAAIHDEQGYKDIRRRLARQYDVAVQDPDLQVTDADLSGSRRLVLTHHVRKGILLDKAEAERTLQYLAQLWGYRVKLIESDDGRILKEHEALPMP
;
A
#
# COMPACT_ATOMS: atom_id res chain seq x y z
N ALA A 1 3.77 6.53 8.92
CA ALA A 1 4.17 5.13 9.15
C ALA A 1 2.96 4.20 9.21
N LEU A 2 2.09 4.28 10.22
CA LEU A 2 1.01 3.28 10.42
C LEU A 2 -0.28 3.49 9.59
N MET A 3 -0.39 4.62 8.87
CA MET A 3 -1.58 4.97 8.07
C MET A 3 -2.00 3.83 7.13
N ASN A 4 -1.03 3.24 6.42
CA ASN A 4 -1.30 2.16 5.45
C ASN A 4 -1.81 0.86 6.11
N HIS A 5 -1.60 0.70 7.42
CA HIS A 5 -2.09 -0.44 8.22
C HIS A 5 -3.50 -0.19 8.81
N GLY A 6 -4.27 0.74 8.24
CA GLY A 6 -5.69 0.94 8.55
C GLY A 6 -6.65 0.14 7.64
N VAL A 7 -6.10 -0.52 6.62
CA VAL A 7 -6.86 -1.24 5.57
C VAL A 7 -6.50 -2.71 5.63
N SER A 8 -7.49 -3.60 5.61
CA SER A 8 -7.23 -5.04 5.47
C SER A 8 -6.99 -5.36 4.01
N ARG A 9 -5.97 -6.17 3.76
CA ARG A 9 -5.61 -6.67 2.43
C ARG A 9 -6.32 -7.99 2.15
N ASP A 10 -6.67 -8.72 3.21
CA ASP A 10 -7.56 -9.85 3.15
C ASP A 10 -8.99 -9.43 2.79
N PHE A 11 -9.47 -9.93 1.65
CA PHE A 11 -10.87 -9.83 1.21
C PHE A 11 -11.76 -10.78 2.03
N ARG A 12 -11.71 -10.72 3.37
CA ARG A 12 -12.76 -11.33 4.18
C ARG A 12 -14.06 -10.62 3.83
N THR A 13 -15.07 -11.39 3.43
CA THR A 13 -16.39 -10.89 3.01
C THR A 13 -16.94 -9.95 4.06
N ARG A 14 -16.98 -8.64 3.74
CA ARG A 14 -17.57 -7.65 4.65
C ARG A 14 -19.06 -7.98 4.81
N PRO A 15 -19.59 -7.97 6.04
CA PRO A 15 -21.03 -7.93 6.23
C PRO A 15 -21.57 -6.68 5.53
N ARG A 16 -22.65 -6.84 4.75
CA ARG A 16 -23.43 -5.69 4.24
C ARG A 16 -23.82 -4.83 5.45
N ASP A 17 -23.63 -3.50 5.37
CA ASP A 17 -23.87 -2.49 6.42
C ASP A 17 -22.84 -2.33 7.55
N VAL A 18 -21.56 -2.13 7.20
CA VAL A 18 -20.50 -1.76 8.17
C VAL A 18 -20.82 -0.45 8.90
N ALA A 19 -21.29 0.58 8.19
CA ALA A 19 -21.59 1.88 8.76
C ALA A 19 -22.75 1.86 9.77
N LYS A 20 -23.80 1.08 9.50
CA LYS A 20 -24.94 0.90 10.40
C LYS A 20 -24.50 0.16 11.67
N ARG A 21 -23.75 -0.94 11.52
CA ARG A 21 -23.17 -1.67 12.65
C ARG A 21 -22.22 -0.83 13.50
N GLU A 22 -21.42 0.03 12.89
CA GLU A 22 -20.53 0.93 13.64
C GLU A 22 -21.33 1.97 14.43
N ARG A 23 -22.41 2.52 13.85
CA ARG A 23 -23.34 3.43 14.57
C ARG A 23 -24.04 2.73 15.73
N GLU A 24 -24.63 1.56 15.48
CA GLU A 24 -25.30 0.76 16.52
C GLU A 24 -24.32 0.36 17.64
N LYS A 25 -23.05 0.08 17.32
CA LYS A 25 -22.02 -0.19 18.34
C LYS A 25 -21.60 1.06 19.10
N ALA A 26 -21.50 2.21 18.45
CA ALA A 26 -21.18 3.48 19.10
C ALA A 26 -22.32 3.92 20.04
N GLU A 27 -23.57 3.76 19.60
CA GLU A 27 -24.76 3.98 20.42
C GLU A 27 -24.81 3.01 21.61
N ARG A 28 -24.50 1.72 21.41
CA ARG A 28 -24.37 0.75 22.51
C ARG A 28 -23.25 1.10 23.49
N ARG A 29 -22.12 1.65 23.02
CA ARG A 29 -21.03 2.11 23.90
C ARG A 29 -21.48 3.30 24.74
N ARG A 30 -22.09 4.32 24.12
CA ARG A 30 -22.66 5.46 24.84
C ARG A 30 -23.71 5.02 25.86
N ALA A 31 -24.61 4.12 25.46
CA ALA A 31 -25.63 3.59 26.36
C ALA A 31 -25.03 2.76 27.52
N TYR A 32 -23.92 2.05 27.27
CA TYR A 32 -23.20 1.33 28.33
C TYR A 32 -22.46 2.28 29.27
N GLU A 33 -21.81 3.32 28.74
CA GLU A 33 -21.16 4.38 29.52
C GLU A 33 -22.18 5.14 30.38
N GLU A 34 -23.34 5.48 29.81
CA GLU A 34 -24.48 6.08 30.52
C GLU A 34 -25.04 5.13 31.60
N ALA A 35 -25.12 3.82 31.33
CA ALA A 35 -25.62 2.83 32.29
C ALA A 35 -24.60 2.45 33.38
N THR A 36 -23.30 2.62 33.11
CA THR A 36 -22.22 2.36 34.08
C THR A 36 -21.91 3.59 34.92
N TYR A 37 -22.41 4.77 34.52
CA TYR A 37 -22.44 5.99 35.32
C TYR A 37 -23.54 5.88 36.40
N ASP A 38 -23.36 4.94 37.32
CA ASP A 38 -24.18 4.80 38.52
C ASP A 38 -23.25 4.87 39.74
N ASP A 39 -23.40 5.95 40.53
CA ASP A 39 -22.56 6.32 41.70
C ASP A 39 -22.65 5.31 42.87
N ILE A 40 -23.44 4.24 42.70
CA ILE A 40 -23.81 3.26 43.72
C ILE A 40 -22.85 2.05 43.74
N TYR A 41 -22.08 1.80 42.67
CA TYR A 41 -21.21 0.61 42.57
C TYR A 41 -19.79 0.78 43.11
N ARG A 42 -19.50 1.85 43.85
CA ARG A 42 -18.16 2.11 44.43
C ARG A 42 -17.81 1.20 45.62
N THR A 43 -18.72 0.35 46.11
CA THR A 43 -18.60 -0.31 47.43
C THR A 43 -18.93 -1.80 47.45
N LEU A 44 -18.62 -2.57 46.40
CA LEU A 44 -18.65 -4.04 46.48
C LEU A 44 -17.22 -4.61 46.64
N PRO A 45 -16.97 -5.48 47.64
CA PRO A 45 -15.67 -6.11 47.82
C PRO A 45 -15.39 -7.11 46.69
N GLU A 46 -14.13 -7.15 46.25
CA GLU A 46 -13.64 -8.01 45.18
C GLU A 46 -13.83 -9.50 45.53
N ILE A 47 -14.65 -10.19 44.72
CA ILE A 47 -14.72 -11.64 44.74
C ILE A 47 -13.53 -12.17 43.93
N VAL A 48 -12.53 -12.69 44.65
CA VAL A 48 -11.38 -13.41 44.09
C VAL A 48 -11.91 -14.63 43.32
N ARG A 49 -11.72 -14.64 41.99
CA ARG A 49 -11.98 -15.82 41.15
C ARG A 49 -10.71 -16.64 41.04
N GLU A 50 -10.78 -17.89 41.49
CA GLU A 50 -9.71 -18.87 41.44
C GLU A 50 -9.25 -19.22 40.01
N ASN A 51 -7.97 -19.57 39.93
CA ASN A 51 -7.14 -19.83 38.76
C ASN A 51 -7.79 -20.78 37.73
N VAL A 52 -8.18 -20.23 36.57
CA VAL A 52 -8.45 -20.99 35.34
C VAL A 52 -7.13 -21.14 34.58
N SER A 53 -6.80 -22.38 34.20
CA SER A 53 -5.58 -22.75 33.45
C SER A 53 -5.29 -21.80 32.27
N GLU A 54 -4.11 -21.17 32.29
CA GLU A 54 -3.68 -20.10 31.36
C GLU A 54 -3.68 -20.50 29.87
N SER A 55 -3.56 -21.79 29.53
CA SER A 55 -3.45 -22.26 28.14
C SER A 55 -4.78 -22.34 27.39
N SER A 56 -5.92 -22.52 28.08
CA SER A 56 -7.25 -22.53 27.46
C SER A 56 -7.93 -21.16 27.49
N ALA A 57 -7.51 -20.29 28.43
CA ALA A 57 -7.95 -18.91 28.54
C ALA A 57 -7.39 -18.04 27.39
N SER A 58 -6.10 -18.19 27.06
CA SER A 58 -5.43 -17.41 26.00
C SER A 58 -6.02 -17.64 24.61
N VAL A 59 -6.34 -18.88 24.22
CA VAL A 59 -6.97 -19.20 22.93
C VAL A 59 -8.38 -18.60 22.82
N ASN A 60 -9.13 -18.58 23.93
CA ASN A 60 -10.45 -17.94 23.97
C ASN A 60 -10.36 -16.42 23.94
N GLU A 61 -9.35 -15.82 24.56
CA GLU A 61 -9.09 -14.37 24.55
C GLU A 61 -8.66 -13.90 23.15
N GLN A 62 -7.75 -14.62 22.48
CA GLN A 62 -7.34 -14.34 21.10
C GLN A 62 -8.52 -14.41 20.12
N ARG A 63 -9.42 -15.39 20.29
CA ARG A 63 -10.67 -15.46 19.50
C ARG A 63 -11.63 -14.32 19.80
N ARG A 64 -11.74 -13.86 21.06
CA ARG A 64 -12.54 -12.69 21.43
C ARG A 64 -12.00 -11.40 20.81
N LEU A 65 -10.68 -11.30 20.68
CA LEU A 65 -9.99 -10.16 20.08
C LEU A 65 -9.95 -10.20 18.55
N GLY A 66 -10.33 -11.32 17.94
CA GLY A 66 -10.36 -11.48 16.49
C GLY A 66 -8.98 -11.60 15.84
N LEU A 67 -7.97 -12.06 16.60
CA LEU A 67 -6.60 -12.21 16.13
C LEU A 67 -6.46 -13.43 15.18
N PRO A 68 -5.57 -13.39 14.18
CA PRO A 68 -4.70 -12.27 13.82
C PRO A 68 -5.45 -11.13 13.10
N GLU A 69 -5.03 -9.89 13.36
CA GLU A 69 -5.64 -8.68 12.80
C GLU A 69 -4.59 -7.82 12.08
N GLU A 70 -4.80 -7.57 10.79
CA GLU A 70 -3.92 -6.74 9.94
C GLU A 70 -4.15 -5.23 10.19
N LYS A 71 -5.38 -4.83 10.55
CA LYS A 71 -5.73 -3.42 10.72
C LYS A 71 -5.25 -2.92 12.07
N LEU A 72 -3.96 -2.62 12.18
CA LEU A 72 -3.32 -2.12 13.40
C LEU A 72 -4.06 -0.92 13.99
N LEU A 73 -4.44 0.06 13.15
CA LEU A 73 -5.15 1.26 13.62
C LEU A 73 -6.54 0.93 14.18
N TYR A 74 -7.24 -0.04 13.57
CA TYR A 74 -8.54 -0.50 14.08
C TYR A 74 -8.38 -1.23 15.41
N PHE A 75 -7.36 -2.07 15.54
CA PHE A 75 -7.08 -2.79 16.77
C PHE A 75 -6.79 -1.82 17.92
N LEU A 76 -5.92 -0.83 17.70
CA LEU A 76 -5.61 0.21 18.67
C LEU A 76 -6.85 1.05 19.03
N GLU A 77 -7.65 1.48 18.05
CA GLU A 77 -8.90 2.22 18.28
C GLU A 77 -9.88 1.47 19.21
N LYS A 78 -9.91 0.12 19.15
CA LYS A 78 -10.90 -0.68 19.87
C LYS A 78 -10.41 -1.25 21.20
N HIS A 79 -9.12 -1.51 21.32
CA HIS A 79 -8.56 -2.31 22.42
C HIS A 79 -7.46 -1.59 23.20
N ALA A 80 -7.02 -0.40 22.79
CA ALA A 80 -5.97 0.29 23.51
C ALA A 80 -6.45 0.77 24.89
N PRO A 81 -5.72 0.43 25.96
CA PRO A 81 -6.17 0.66 27.33
C PRO A 81 -5.99 2.09 27.84
N LYS A 82 -5.04 2.87 27.28
CA LYS A 82 -4.70 4.23 27.76
C LYS A 82 -5.10 5.36 26.81
N LEU A 83 -5.75 5.05 25.69
CA LEU A 83 -6.14 6.05 24.70
C LEU A 83 -7.37 6.83 25.21
N GLU A 84 -7.27 8.16 25.23
CA GLU A 84 -8.41 9.04 25.50
C GLU A 84 -9.38 9.04 24.31
N ASP A 85 -10.65 9.37 24.55
CA ASP A 85 -11.72 9.30 23.53
C ASP A 85 -11.40 10.11 22.26
N TRP A 86 -10.86 11.31 22.42
CA TRP A 86 -10.47 12.15 21.29
C TRP A 86 -9.27 11.57 20.52
N GLN A 87 -8.35 10.90 21.19
CA GLN A 87 -7.20 10.25 20.56
C GLN A 87 -7.65 9.03 19.75
N ALA A 88 -8.60 8.26 20.28
CA ALA A 88 -9.22 7.16 19.56
C ALA A 88 -9.99 7.65 18.32
N GLU A 89 -10.70 8.79 18.41
CA GLU A 89 -11.38 9.37 17.24
C GLU A 89 -10.38 9.87 16.19
N LEU A 90 -9.23 10.42 16.58
CA LEU A 90 -8.17 10.76 15.62
C LEU A 90 -7.65 9.51 14.89
N LEU A 91 -7.40 8.40 15.60
CA LEU A 91 -7.01 7.15 14.96
C LEU A 91 -8.07 6.64 13.98
N ARG A 92 -9.35 6.80 14.33
CA ARG A 92 -10.47 6.47 13.46
C ARG A 92 -10.50 7.34 12.21
N ILE A 93 -10.31 8.66 12.32
CA ILE A 93 -10.25 9.57 11.17
C ILE A 93 -9.10 9.16 10.23
N VAL A 94 -7.91 8.94 10.78
CA VAL A 94 -6.74 8.49 10.00
C VAL A 94 -7.03 7.16 9.30
N ARG A 95 -7.65 6.21 10.00
CA ARG A 95 -8.07 4.92 9.42
C ARG A 95 -9.06 5.10 8.27
N LEU A 96 -10.08 5.95 8.43
CA LEU A 96 -11.08 6.21 7.39
C LEU A 96 -10.44 6.88 6.16
N LEU A 97 -9.56 7.87 6.37
CA LEU A 97 -8.80 8.49 5.28
C LEU A 97 -7.94 7.45 4.53
N SER A 98 -7.26 6.57 5.27
CA SER A 98 -6.44 5.50 4.70
C SER A 98 -7.27 4.56 3.83
N GLN A 99 -8.47 4.20 4.29
CA GLN A 99 -9.41 3.36 3.54
C GLN A 99 -9.95 4.08 2.30
N TYR A 100 -10.25 5.37 2.41
CA TYR A 100 -10.72 6.19 1.29
C TYR A 100 -9.67 6.32 0.18
N PHE A 101 -8.41 6.56 0.55
CA PHE A 101 -7.31 6.74 -0.41
C PHE A 101 -6.65 5.44 -0.87
N TYR A 102 -7.07 4.28 -0.35
CA TYR A 102 -6.49 2.99 -0.73
C TYR A 102 -6.60 2.70 -2.24
N PRO A 103 -7.75 2.89 -2.92
CA PRO A 103 -7.84 2.69 -4.37
C PRO A 103 -6.96 3.65 -5.18
N GLN A 104 -6.77 4.89 -4.69
CA GLN A 104 -5.91 5.87 -5.36
C GLN A 104 -4.44 5.42 -5.36
N ARG A 105 -3.98 4.74 -4.29
CA ARG A 105 -2.62 4.17 -4.24
C ARG A 105 -2.41 3.06 -5.26
N GLN A 106 -3.45 2.30 -5.59
CA GLN A 106 -3.38 1.20 -6.56
C GLN A 106 -3.40 1.67 -8.02
N THR A 107 -3.75 2.93 -8.26
CA THR A 107 -3.92 3.50 -9.60
C THR A 107 -3.08 4.77 -9.78
N LYS A 108 -2.08 4.98 -8.92
CA LYS A 108 -1.33 6.24 -8.85
C LYS A 108 -0.61 6.51 -10.17
N MET A 109 0.14 5.53 -10.67
CA MET A 109 0.89 5.67 -11.92
C MET A 109 -0.04 5.90 -13.11
N MET A 110 -1.14 5.15 -13.19
CA MET A 110 -2.12 5.30 -14.26
C MET A 110 -2.82 6.67 -14.19
N ASN A 111 -3.19 7.16 -13.01
CA ASN A 111 -3.83 8.46 -12.84
C ASN A 111 -2.87 9.61 -13.20
N GLU A 112 -1.62 9.55 -12.74
CA GLU A 112 -0.59 10.55 -13.04
C GLU A 112 -0.21 10.55 -14.53
N GLY A 113 -0.12 9.36 -15.14
CA GLY A 113 0.02 9.19 -16.58
C GLY A 113 -1.18 9.73 -17.37
N CYS A 114 -2.41 9.50 -16.90
CA CYS A 114 -3.63 9.97 -17.56
C CYS A 114 -3.69 11.50 -17.59
N ALA A 115 -3.43 12.13 -16.45
CA ALA A 115 -3.40 13.58 -16.34
C ALA A 115 -2.36 14.19 -17.30
N THR A 116 -1.13 13.66 -17.30
CA THR A 116 -0.06 14.15 -18.18
C THR A 116 -0.35 13.93 -19.66
N PHE A 117 -0.88 12.76 -20.02
CA PHE A 117 -1.26 12.43 -21.40
C PHE A 117 -2.39 13.34 -21.91
N VAL A 118 -3.46 13.52 -21.12
CA VAL A 118 -4.59 14.36 -21.50
C VAL A 118 -4.16 15.83 -21.62
N HIS A 119 -3.36 16.34 -20.69
CA HIS A 119 -2.83 17.71 -20.80
C HIS A 119 -1.98 17.88 -22.06
N TYR A 120 -1.10 16.91 -22.35
CA TYR A 120 -0.29 16.91 -23.55
C TYR A 120 -1.15 16.91 -24.83
N GLU A 121 -2.15 16.04 -24.92
CA GLU A 121 -3.03 15.97 -26.10
C GLU A 121 -3.88 17.24 -26.28
N ILE A 122 -4.43 17.80 -25.19
CA ILE A 122 -5.24 19.00 -25.26
C ILE A 122 -4.40 20.19 -25.72
N ILE A 123 -3.23 20.39 -25.11
CA ILE A 123 -2.39 21.56 -25.41
C ILE A 123 -1.84 21.49 -26.83
N ASN A 124 -1.38 20.32 -27.29
CA ASN A 124 -0.95 20.15 -28.68
C ASN A 124 -2.10 20.40 -29.66
N ARG A 125 -3.31 19.88 -29.40
CA ARG A 125 -4.48 20.15 -30.28
C ARG A 125 -4.90 21.61 -30.30
N LEU A 126 -4.78 22.33 -29.19
CA LEU A 126 -5.07 23.76 -29.16
C LEU A 126 -4.03 24.54 -29.97
N TYR A 127 -2.77 24.14 -29.89
CA TYR A 127 -1.68 24.71 -30.69
C TYR A 127 -1.86 24.43 -32.19
N ASP A 128 -2.15 23.19 -32.58
CA ASP A 128 -2.41 22.82 -33.99
C ASP A 128 -3.58 23.60 -34.61
N ARG A 129 -4.55 24.02 -33.78
CA ARG A 129 -5.68 24.87 -34.19
C ARG A 129 -5.36 26.36 -34.20
N GLY A 130 -4.13 26.76 -33.86
CA GLY A 130 -3.71 28.16 -33.77
C GLY A 130 -4.32 28.92 -32.59
N LEU A 131 -4.83 28.23 -31.57
CA LEU A 131 -5.44 28.85 -30.38
C LEU A 131 -4.42 29.20 -29.28
N LEU A 132 -3.18 28.73 -29.42
CA LEU A 132 -2.07 29.00 -28.50
C LEU A 132 -0.91 29.63 -29.25
N THR A 133 -0.14 30.46 -28.54
CA THR A 133 1.08 31.08 -29.07
C THR A 133 2.30 30.19 -28.85
N ASP A 134 3.34 30.38 -29.66
CA ASP A 134 4.62 29.67 -29.49
C ASP A 134 5.23 29.88 -28.10
N GLY A 135 5.09 31.07 -27.52
CA GLY A 135 5.57 31.38 -26.16
C GLY A 135 4.89 30.50 -25.11
N THR A 136 3.56 30.36 -25.17
CA THR A 136 2.80 29.48 -24.28
C THR A 136 3.19 28.01 -24.47
N MET A 137 3.48 27.59 -25.70
CA MET A 137 3.95 26.23 -25.96
C MET A 137 5.33 25.96 -25.33
N LEU A 138 6.27 26.92 -25.41
CA LEU A 138 7.58 26.78 -24.77
C LEU A 138 7.49 26.67 -23.24
N GLU A 139 6.62 27.47 -22.61
CA GLU A 139 6.35 27.37 -21.17
C GLU A 139 5.77 26.01 -20.80
N PHE A 140 4.81 25.52 -21.60
CA PHE A 140 4.24 24.19 -21.42
C PHE A 140 5.31 23.10 -21.53
N LEU A 141 6.14 23.11 -22.57
CA LEU A 141 7.20 22.12 -22.78
C LEU A 141 8.19 22.10 -21.61
N HIS A 142 8.55 23.27 -21.09
CA HIS A 142 9.43 23.38 -19.92
C HIS A 142 8.78 22.75 -18.67
N SER A 143 7.52 23.08 -18.39
CA SER A 143 6.78 22.52 -17.26
C SER A 143 6.57 21.00 -17.40
N HIS A 144 6.11 20.56 -18.58
CA HIS A 144 5.83 19.16 -18.87
C HIS A 144 7.08 18.30 -18.77
N SER A 145 8.18 18.69 -19.44
CA SER A 145 9.46 17.96 -19.39
C SER A 145 10.03 17.85 -17.97
N SER A 146 9.81 18.87 -17.13
CA SER A 146 10.20 18.84 -15.72
C SER A 146 9.41 17.81 -14.91
N VAL A 147 8.10 17.69 -15.16
CA VAL A 147 7.23 16.72 -14.48
C VAL A 147 7.52 15.28 -14.90
N ILE A 148 7.76 15.05 -16.20
CA ILE A 148 8.03 13.71 -16.74
C ILE A 148 9.51 13.33 -16.73
N TYR A 149 10.37 14.11 -16.08
CA TYR A 149 11.79 13.81 -16.02
C TYR A 149 12.04 12.49 -15.27
N GLN A 150 12.73 11.56 -15.93
CA GLN A 150 13.18 10.30 -15.36
C GLN A 150 14.72 10.29 -15.29
N PRO A 151 15.33 10.34 -14.08
CA PRO A 151 16.76 10.15 -13.94
C PRO A 151 17.18 8.75 -14.42
N SER A 152 18.38 8.64 -14.97
CA SER A 152 19.00 7.35 -15.28
C SER A 152 19.41 6.63 -13.99
N PHE A 153 19.59 5.30 -14.03
CA PHE A 153 19.93 4.50 -12.85
C PHE A 153 21.27 4.89 -12.17
N ASN A 154 22.20 5.51 -12.91
CA ASN A 154 23.48 5.98 -12.39
C ASN A 154 23.42 7.39 -11.76
N ASP A 155 22.29 8.08 -11.86
CA ASP A 155 22.12 9.41 -11.28
C ASP A 155 21.81 9.28 -9.79
N ARG A 156 22.47 10.10 -8.95
CA ARG A 156 22.22 10.16 -7.50
C ARG A 156 20.77 10.51 -7.16
N ARG A 157 20.05 11.18 -8.06
CA ARG A 157 18.64 11.56 -7.90
C ARG A 157 17.67 10.41 -8.20
N PHE A 158 18.16 9.25 -8.64
CA PHE A 158 17.32 8.10 -8.90
C PHE A 158 16.77 7.50 -7.59
N GLY A 159 15.49 7.76 -7.32
CA GLY A 159 14.74 7.18 -6.20
C GLY A 159 13.74 6.09 -6.61
N GLY A 160 13.77 5.68 -7.89
CA GLY A 160 12.77 4.81 -8.50
C GLY A 160 12.21 5.39 -9.80
N PHE A 161 11.20 4.71 -10.35
CA PHE A 161 10.49 5.19 -11.54
C PHE A 161 9.57 6.35 -11.17
N ASN A 162 9.71 7.46 -11.87
CA ASN A 162 8.78 8.56 -11.84
C ASN A 162 7.46 8.07 -12.46
N PRO A 163 6.37 8.00 -11.68
CA PRO A 163 5.07 7.52 -12.15
C PRO A 163 4.51 8.37 -13.30
N TYR A 164 4.77 9.68 -13.33
CA TYR A 164 4.37 10.55 -14.44
C TYR A 164 5.10 10.16 -15.73
N ALA A 165 6.41 9.91 -15.64
CA ALA A 165 7.22 9.55 -16.80
C ALA A 165 6.82 8.20 -17.41
N LEU A 166 6.70 7.17 -16.56
CA LEU A 166 6.32 5.83 -17.01
C LEU A 166 4.87 5.81 -17.52
N GLY A 167 3.94 6.40 -16.77
CA GLY A 167 2.53 6.43 -17.15
C GLY A 167 2.28 7.18 -18.45
N PHE A 168 2.89 8.35 -18.61
CA PHE A 168 2.83 9.11 -19.86
C PHE A 168 3.38 8.31 -21.04
N ALA A 169 4.57 7.73 -20.89
CA ALA A 169 5.19 6.95 -21.96
C ALA A 169 4.34 5.73 -22.36
N MET A 170 3.76 5.02 -21.39
CA MET A 170 2.83 3.92 -21.64
C MET A 170 1.60 4.36 -22.43
N MET A 171 0.99 5.50 -22.10
CA MET A 171 -0.21 5.98 -22.83
C MET A 171 0.12 6.43 -24.25
N CYS A 172 1.23 7.14 -24.43
CA CYS A 172 1.74 7.50 -25.75
C CYS A 172 2.03 6.28 -26.61
N ASP A 173 2.59 5.22 -26.01
CA ASP A 173 2.90 4.00 -26.73
C ASP A 173 1.64 3.17 -27.05
N ILE A 174 0.66 3.09 -26.16
CA ILE A 174 -0.65 2.49 -26.48
C ILE A 174 -1.30 3.22 -27.66
N LYS A 175 -1.31 4.56 -27.65
CA LYS A 175 -1.81 5.37 -28.77
C LYS A 175 -1.07 5.04 -30.06
N ARG A 176 0.27 4.97 -30.02
CA ARG A 176 1.10 4.58 -31.18
C ARG A 176 0.75 3.18 -31.67
N ILE A 177 0.64 2.18 -30.80
CA ILE A 177 0.32 0.79 -31.17
C ILE A 177 -1.06 0.68 -31.83
N CYS A 178 -2.03 1.48 -31.39
CA CYS A 178 -3.36 1.50 -32.00
C CYS A 178 -3.37 2.08 -33.41
N LEU A 179 -2.52 3.09 -33.70
CA LEU A 179 -2.52 3.84 -34.95
C LEU A 179 -1.48 3.32 -35.95
N GLU A 180 -0.26 3.08 -35.49
CA GLU A 180 0.94 2.74 -36.27
C GLU A 180 1.71 1.59 -35.58
N PRO A 181 1.15 0.36 -35.56
CA PRO A 181 1.79 -0.79 -34.94
C PRO A 181 2.99 -1.28 -35.76
N SER A 182 4.07 -1.65 -35.07
CA SER A 182 5.15 -2.45 -35.65
C SER A 182 4.79 -3.95 -35.63
N ASP A 183 5.56 -4.78 -36.34
CA ASP A 183 5.34 -6.23 -36.36
C ASP A 183 5.55 -6.88 -34.97
N GLU A 184 6.46 -6.33 -34.16
CA GLU A 184 6.64 -6.74 -32.77
C GLU A 184 5.41 -6.39 -31.91
N ASP A 185 4.84 -5.20 -32.11
CA ASP A 185 3.61 -4.80 -31.39
C ASP A 185 2.43 -5.70 -31.77
N ARG A 186 2.32 -6.12 -33.03
CA ARG A 186 1.29 -7.08 -33.47
C ARG A 186 1.45 -8.45 -32.82
N ALA A 187 2.68 -8.91 -32.64
CA ALA A 187 2.96 -10.18 -31.97
C ALA A 187 2.64 -10.13 -30.46
N TRP A 188 2.96 -9.02 -29.80
CA TRP A 188 2.74 -8.85 -28.35
C TRP A 188 1.33 -8.44 -27.97
N PHE A 189 0.67 -7.65 -28.80
CA PHE A 189 -0.64 -7.06 -28.55
C PHE A 189 -1.64 -7.32 -29.68
N PRO A 190 -1.93 -8.59 -30.02
CA PRO A 190 -2.79 -8.91 -31.15
C PRO A 190 -4.23 -8.42 -31.01
N HIS A 191 -4.65 -8.00 -29.80
CA HIS A 191 -6.03 -7.65 -29.49
C HIS A 191 -6.35 -6.17 -29.78
N PHE A 192 -5.34 -5.30 -29.81
CA PHE A 192 -5.54 -3.86 -30.04
C PHE A 192 -4.52 -3.22 -31.00
N ALA A 193 -3.44 -3.92 -31.38
CA ALA A 193 -2.50 -3.41 -32.36
C ALA A 193 -3.20 -3.14 -33.70
N GLY A 194 -3.18 -1.88 -34.14
CA GLY A 194 -3.82 -1.45 -35.40
C GLY A 194 -5.35 -1.33 -35.35
N CYS A 195 -5.97 -1.26 -34.17
CA CYS A 195 -7.42 -1.11 -34.06
C CYS A 195 -7.96 0.25 -34.55
N GLY A 196 -7.09 1.26 -34.70
CA GLY A 196 -7.46 2.62 -35.10
C GLY A 196 -8.16 3.46 -34.01
N ASP A 197 -8.56 2.87 -32.88
CA ASP A 197 -9.18 3.56 -31.75
C ASP A 197 -8.29 3.56 -30.49
N ALA A 198 -7.36 4.51 -30.46
CA ALA A 198 -6.47 4.73 -29.32
C ALA A 198 -7.23 5.13 -28.03
N LEU A 199 -8.22 6.02 -28.14
CA LEU A 199 -8.95 6.54 -26.99
C LEU A 199 -9.93 5.51 -26.41
N GLY A 200 -10.54 4.65 -27.22
CA GLY A 200 -11.31 3.50 -26.75
C GLY A 200 -10.45 2.55 -25.94
N THR A 201 -9.27 2.18 -26.46
CA THR A 201 -8.32 1.30 -25.78
C THR A 201 -7.85 1.88 -24.45
N LEU A 202 -7.49 3.16 -24.40
CA LEU A 202 -7.10 3.84 -23.16
C LEU A 202 -8.24 3.92 -22.15
N ARG A 203 -9.47 4.21 -22.58
CA ARG A 203 -10.64 4.25 -21.69
C ARG A 203 -10.93 2.88 -21.07
N GLN A 204 -10.82 1.81 -21.84
CA GLN A 204 -10.96 0.45 -21.32
C GLN A 204 -9.83 0.16 -20.32
N ALA A 205 -8.60 0.56 -20.64
CA ALA A 205 -7.47 0.37 -19.74
C ALA A 205 -7.68 1.07 -18.38
N TRP A 206 -8.19 2.32 -18.40
CA TRP A 206 -8.46 3.09 -17.19
C TRP A 206 -9.64 2.56 -16.36
N ALA A 207 -10.61 1.91 -17.00
CA ALA A 207 -11.79 1.38 -16.32
C ALA A 207 -11.53 0.03 -15.63
N GLU A 208 -10.72 -0.84 -16.25
CA GLU A 208 -10.63 -2.25 -15.86
C GLU A 208 -9.35 -2.61 -15.08
N PHE A 209 -8.31 -1.77 -15.12
CA PHE A 209 -7.00 -2.13 -14.59
C PHE A 209 -6.52 -1.24 -13.42
N ARG A 210 -5.59 -1.80 -12.65
CA ARG A 210 -4.78 -1.14 -11.62
C ARG A 210 -3.35 -1.01 -12.12
N ASP A 211 -2.48 -0.28 -11.43
CA ASP A 211 -1.12 -0.02 -11.91
C ASP A 211 -0.34 -1.32 -12.23
N GLU A 212 -0.41 -2.32 -11.35
CA GLU A 212 0.31 -3.58 -11.57
C GLU A 212 -0.22 -4.37 -12.76
N SER A 213 -1.55 -4.43 -12.93
CA SER A 213 -2.16 -5.15 -14.04
C SER A 213 -2.05 -4.37 -15.36
N PHE A 214 -2.10 -3.04 -15.31
CA PHE A 214 -1.87 -2.16 -16.45
C PHE A 214 -0.46 -2.35 -17.01
N ILE A 215 0.57 -2.41 -16.15
CA ILE A 215 1.95 -2.74 -16.56
C ILE A 215 2.01 -4.13 -17.18
N LEU A 216 1.39 -5.14 -16.56
CA LEU A 216 1.38 -6.51 -17.08
C LEU A 216 0.72 -6.64 -18.44
N GLN A 217 -0.32 -5.85 -18.73
CA GLN A 217 -1.07 -5.95 -19.97
C GLN A 217 -0.54 -5.04 -21.09
N TYR A 218 -0.05 -3.85 -20.77
CA TYR A 218 0.22 -2.81 -21.78
C TYR A 218 1.69 -2.37 -21.90
N LEU A 219 2.60 -2.81 -21.02
CA LEU A 219 4.02 -2.46 -21.17
C LEU A 219 4.62 -3.19 -22.38
N SER A 220 5.05 -2.42 -23.39
CA SER A 220 5.60 -2.93 -24.65
C SER A 220 7.11 -3.19 -24.59
N PRO A 221 7.62 -4.13 -25.40
CA PRO A 221 9.06 -4.32 -25.59
C PRO A 221 9.80 -3.04 -25.99
N LYS A 222 9.20 -2.22 -26.87
CA LYS A 222 9.76 -0.93 -27.29
C LYS A 222 10.02 -0.02 -26.09
N LEU A 223 9.04 0.18 -25.21
CA LEU A 223 9.22 1.00 -24.02
C LEU A 223 10.26 0.41 -23.06
N MET A 224 10.32 -0.91 -22.91
CA MET A 224 11.35 -1.55 -22.09
C MET A 224 12.76 -1.23 -22.61
N ARG A 225 12.93 -1.13 -23.94
CA ARG A 225 14.20 -0.69 -24.57
C ARG A 225 14.44 0.81 -24.42
N ASP A 226 13.42 1.64 -24.62
CA ASP A 226 13.53 3.10 -24.50
C ASP A 226 13.94 3.52 -23.08
N PHE A 227 13.38 2.88 -22.06
CA PHE A 227 13.74 3.08 -20.65
C PHE A 227 14.99 2.29 -20.22
N ARG A 228 15.57 1.49 -21.12
CA ARG A 228 16.72 0.61 -20.87
C ARG A 228 16.53 -0.24 -19.62
N LEU A 229 15.36 -0.84 -19.46
CA LEU A 229 15.01 -1.61 -18.28
C LEU A 229 15.90 -2.84 -18.14
N PHE A 230 16.27 -3.14 -16.91
CA PHE A 230 16.96 -4.37 -16.52
C PHE A 230 16.53 -4.76 -15.11
N ALA A 231 16.59 -6.06 -14.83
CA ALA A 231 16.31 -6.61 -13.52
C ALA A 231 17.60 -7.04 -12.85
N VAL A 232 17.80 -6.59 -11.61
CA VAL A 232 18.89 -7.08 -10.76
C VAL A 232 18.33 -8.18 -9.85
N SER A 233 19.09 -9.28 -9.73
CA SER A 233 18.90 -10.27 -8.68
C SER A 233 19.92 -9.99 -7.59
N ASP A 234 19.39 -9.76 -6.39
CA ASP A 234 20.15 -9.53 -5.17
C ASP A 234 19.72 -10.62 -4.17
N ASP A 235 20.42 -11.76 -4.23
CA ASP A 235 20.25 -12.85 -3.27
C ASP A 235 21.38 -12.75 -2.25
N ALA A 236 21.03 -12.73 -0.96
CA ALA A 236 22.00 -12.67 0.13
C ALA A 236 23.01 -13.84 0.13
N LYS A 237 22.71 -14.94 -0.57
CA LYS A 237 23.63 -16.07 -0.75
C LYS A 237 24.70 -15.84 -1.82
N ASP A 238 24.48 -14.91 -2.74
CA ASP A 238 25.41 -14.61 -3.82
C ASP A 238 26.40 -13.51 -3.39
N ALA A 239 27.68 -13.69 -3.73
CA ALA A 239 28.73 -12.71 -3.39
C ALA A 239 28.65 -11.41 -4.23
N ALA A 240 27.90 -11.41 -5.32
CA ALA A 240 27.75 -10.26 -6.21
C ALA A 240 26.34 -10.22 -6.78
N MET A 241 25.80 -9.01 -6.92
CA MET A 241 24.55 -8.77 -7.64
C MET A 241 24.71 -9.18 -9.11
N ARG A 242 23.68 -9.84 -9.67
CA ARG A 242 23.65 -10.25 -11.08
C ARG A 242 22.51 -9.56 -11.80
N VAL A 243 22.75 -9.14 -13.04
CA VAL A 243 21.66 -8.73 -13.94
C VAL A 243 20.94 -9.99 -14.41
N ALA A 244 19.71 -10.18 -13.92
CA ALA A 244 18.91 -11.38 -14.15
C ALA A 244 18.13 -11.35 -15.47
N ALA A 245 17.73 -10.15 -15.90
CA ALA A 245 17.03 -9.96 -17.16
C ALA A 245 17.37 -8.58 -17.72
N ILE A 246 17.47 -8.51 -19.04
CA ILE A 246 17.66 -7.26 -19.79
C ILE A 246 16.49 -7.08 -20.77
N HIS A 247 16.41 -5.92 -21.40
CA HIS A 247 15.35 -5.58 -22.36
C HIS A 247 15.54 -6.30 -23.72
N ASP A 248 15.62 -7.62 -23.68
CA ASP A 248 15.66 -8.54 -24.82
C ASP A 248 14.45 -9.49 -24.84
N GLU A 249 14.30 -10.28 -25.91
CA GLU A 249 13.14 -11.15 -26.12
C GLU A 249 12.89 -12.14 -24.97
N GLN A 250 13.96 -12.61 -24.33
CA GLN A 250 13.89 -13.54 -23.21
C GLN A 250 13.52 -12.82 -21.90
N GLY A 251 14.03 -11.60 -21.71
CA GLY A 251 13.88 -10.81 -20.49
C GLY A 251 12.62 -9.96 -20.40
N TYR A 252 11.96 -9.60 -21.51
CA TYR A 252 10.77 -8.73 -21.49
C TYR A 252 9.68 -9.22 -20.53
N LYS A 253 9.40 -10.53 -20.52
CA LYS A 253 8.38 -11.10 -19.63
C LYS A 253 8.78 -11.01 -18.16
N ASP A 254 10.05 -11.20 -17.82
CA ASP A 254 10.52 -11.11 -16.44
C ASP A 254 10.58 -9.65 -15.96
N ILE A 255 11.09 -8.74 -16.79
CA ILE A 255 11.11 -7.29 -16.51
C ILE A 255 9.70 -6.80 -16.23
N ARG A 256 8.73 -7.13 -17.09
CA ARG A 256 7.34 -6.69 -16.93
C ARG A 256 6.72 -7.21 -15.64
N ARG A 257 6.95 -8.48 -15.29
CA ARG A 257 6.47 -9.07 -14.02
C ARG A 257 7.10 -8.41 -12.80
N ARG A 258 8.42 -8.17 -12.84
CA ARG A 258 9.15 -7.54 -11.73
C ARG A 258 8.73 -6.08 -11.54
N LEU A 259 8.61 -5.33 -12.64
CA LEU A 259 8.15 -3.95 -12.59
C LEU A 259 6.71 -3.87 -12.07
N ALA A 260 5.79 -4.68 -12.61
CA ALA A 260 4.42 -4.74 -12.11
C ALA A 260 4.34 -5.03 -10.61
N ARG A 261 5.18 -5.97 -10.12
CA ARG A 261 5.25 -6.30 -8.70
C ARG A 261 5.74 -5.13 -7.82
N GLN A 262 6.53 -4.21 -8.35
CA GLN A 262 6.92 -2.99 -7.62
C GLN A 262 5.75 -2.03 -7.42
N TYR A 263 4.73 -2.05 -8.28
CA TYR A 263 3.53 -1.23 -8.15
C TYR A 263 2.40 -1.90 -7.35
N ASP A 264 2.56 -3.18 -6.98
CA ASP A 264 1.60 -3.88 -6.12
C ASP A 264 1.67 -3.33 -4.68
N VAL A 265 0.61 -2.62 -4.28
CA VAL A 265 0.47 -2.03 -2.95
C VAL A 265 0.62 -3.06 -1.82
N ALA A 266 0.17 -4.31 -2.03
CA ALA A 266 0.27 -5.36 -1.03
C ALA A 266 1.73 -5.79 -0.80
N VAL A 267 2.54 -5.74 -1.86
CA VAL A 267 3.99 -6.03 -1.81
C VAL A 267 4.77 -4.85 -1.24
N GLN A 268 4.33 -3.62 -1.51
CA GLN A 268 4.99 -2.40 -1.02
C GLN A 268 4.92 -2.25 0.51
N ASP A 269 3.72 -2.29 1.12
CA ASP A 269 3.69 -2.14 2.59
C ASP A 269 4.04 -3.47 3.29
N PRO A 270 4.84 -3.45 4.37
CA PRO A 270 5.16 -4.62 5.18
C PRO A 270 3.91 -5.40 5.62
N ASP A 271 4.03 -6.72 5.79
CA ASP A 271 2.94 -7.55 6.30
C ASP A 271 3.00 -7.60 7.82
N LEU A 272 2.33 -6.64 8.47
CA LEU A 272 2.29 -6.51 9.93
C LEU A 272 0.91 -6.91 10.45
N GLN A 273 0.89 -7.82 11.41
CA GLN A 273 -0.33 -8.35 12.02
C GLN A 273 -0.21 -8.33 13.54
N VAL A 274 -1.29 -8.00 14.24
CA VAL A 274 -1.40 -8.28 15.68
C VAL A 274 -1.64 -9.77 15.82
N THR A 275 -0.74 -10.47 16.51
CA THR A 275 -0.84 -11.93 16.72
C THR A 275 -1.21 -12.28 18.15
N ASP A 276 -0.81 -11.46 19.12
CA ASP A 276 -1.13 -11.67 20.53
C ASP A 276 -1.30 -10.31 21.21
N ALA A 277 -2.28 -10.23 22.10
CA ALA A 277 -2.52 -9.05 22.92
C ALA A 277 -3.09 -9.52 24.25
N ASP A 278 -2.37 -9.23 25.32
CA ASP A 278 -2.80 -9.50 26.68
C ASP A 278 -3.51 -8.24 27.17
N LEU A 279 -4.80 -8.32 27.53
CA LEU A 279 -5.55 -7.16 28.07
C LEU A 279 -5.72 -7.23 29.59
N SER A 280 -5.55 -8.40 30.20
CA SER A 280 -5.85 -8.66 31.60
C SER A 280 -4.61 -8.60 32.50
N GLY A 281 -3.47 -9.08 32.00
CA GLY A 281 -2.21 -9.19 32.74
C GLY A 281 -1.24 -8.03 32.48
N SER A 282 -0.13 -8.35 31.81
CA SER A 282 1.00 -7.47 31.51
C SER A 282 0.69 -6.34 30.52
N ARG A 283 -0.50 -6.39 29.92
CA ARG A 283 -0.98 -5.44 28.91
C ARG A 283 -0.04 -5.33 27.71
N ARG A 284 0.60 -6.45 27.30
CA ARG A 284 1.55 -6.45 26.18
C ARG A 284 0.83 -6.57 24.84
N LEU A 285 1.37 -5.92 23.82
CA LEU A 285 0.97 -6.10 22.43
C LEU A 285 2.09 -6.79 21.65
N VAL A 286 1.76 -7.86 20.92
CA VAL A 286 2.71 -8.57 20.06
C VAL A 286 2.27 -8.44 18.61
N LEU A 287 3.17 -7.86 17.82
CA LEU A 287 3.07 -7.72 16.38
C LEU A 287 3.98 -8.75 15.73
N THR A 288 3.50 -9.39 14.68
CA THR A 288 4.31 -10.24 13.82
C THR A 288 4.43 -9.61 12.44
N HIS A 289 5.66 -9.44 11.97
CA HIS A 289 6.00 -9.12 10.61
C HIS A 289 6.28 -10.41 9.84
N HIS A 290 5.46 -10.72 8.84
CA HIS A 290 5.73 -11.84 7.94
C HIS A 290 6.75 -11.38 6.87
N VAL A 291 7.99 -11.84 7.04
CA VAL A 291 9.11 -11.47 6.20
C VAL A 291 8.92 -12.07 4.81
N ARG A 292 9.11 -11.24 3.78
CA ARG A 292 9.00 -11.67 2.37
C ARG A 292 10.38 -11.67 1.74
N LYS A 293 10.78 -12.82 1.17
CA LYS A 293 12.09 -13.00 0.50
C LYS A 293 13.29 -12.70 1.40
N GLY A 294 13.18 -12.94 2.71
CA GLY A 294 14.26 -12.65 3.67
C GLY A 294 14.57 -11.17 3.87
N ILE A 295 13.72 -10.24 3.38
CA ILE A 295 13.93 -8.80 3.55
C ILE A 295 13.35 -8.36 4.90
N LEU A 296 14.26 -8.08 5.85
CA LEU A 296 13.92 -7.56 7.17
C LEU A 296 13.59 -6.06 7.13
N LEU A 297 12.91 -5.59 8.18
CA LEU A 297 12.68 -4.15 8.38
C LEU A 297 13.99 -3.42 8.71
N ASP A 298 14.11 -2.18 8.23
CA ASP A 298 15.18 -1.31 8.68
C ASP A 298 15.10 -1.11 10.20
N LYS A 299 16.23 -1.35 10.88
CA LYS A 299 16.26 -1.37 12.35
C LYS A 299 15.87 -0.01 12.93
N ALA A 300 16.41 1.08 12.39
CA ALA A 300 16.21 2.40 12.95
C ALA A 300 14.77 2.91 12.71
N GLU A 301 14.20 2.63 11.54
CA GLU A 301 12.80 2.95 11.26
C GLU A 301 11.81 2.08 12.06
N ALA A 302 12.11 0.78 12.22
CA ALA A 302 11.30 -0.13 13.00
C ALA A 302 11.23 0.31 14.47
N GLU A 303 12.39 0.58 15.09
CA GLU A 303 12.47 1.06 16.49
C GLU A 303 11.72 2.37 16.69
N ARG A 304 11.90 3.36 15.79
CA ARG A 304 11.14 4.63 15.86
C ARG A 304 9.63 4.43 15.73
N THR A 305 9.20 3.58 14.81
CA THR A 305 7.76 3.32 14.60
C THR A 305 7.16 2.57 15.79
N LEU A 306 7.89 1.60 16.35
CA LEU A 306 7.49 0.86 17.54
C LEU A 306 7.38 1.76 18.76
N GLN A 307 8.26 2.75 18.90
CA GLN A 307 8.19 3.72 20.00
C GLN A 307 6.86 4.48 20.01
N TYR A 308 6.42 4.96 18.84
CA TYR A 308 5.10 5.61 18.73
C TYR A 308 3.95 4.64 18.93
N LEU A 309 4.09 3.38 18.50
CA LEU A 309 3.06 2.37 18.72
C LEU A 309 2.92 2.02 20.21
N ALA A 310 4.05 1.93 20.94
CA ALA A 310 4.06 1.76 22.39
C ALA A 310 3.44 2.97 23.11
N GLN A 311 3.64 4.19 22.60
CA GLN A 311 2.97 5.39 23.12
C GLN A 311 1.44 5.31 22.96
N LEU A 312 0.96 4.91 21.78
CA LEU A 312 -0.47 4.76 21.50
C LEU A 312 -1.09 3.61 22.31
N TRP A 313 -0.37 2.50 22.47
CA TRP A 313 -0.82 1.37 23.28
C TRP A 313 -0.76 1.66 24.79
N GLY A 314 0.21 2.47 25.22
CA GLY A 314 0.44 2.86 26.59
C GLY A 314 1.21 1.84 27.44
N TYR A 315 1.61 0.72 26.84
CA TYR A 315 2.33 -0.39 27.46
C TYR A 315 3.35 -0.99 26.48
N ARG A 316 4.05 -2.05 26.93
CA ARG A 316 5.09 -2.75 26.18
C ARG A 316 4.56 -3.32 24.86
N VAL A 317 5.30 -3.08 23.78
CA VAL A 317 5.04 -3.62 22.44
C VAL A 317 6.24 -4.44 22.00
N LYS A 318 5.98 -5.67 21.55
CA LYS A 318 6.97 -6.56 20.94
C LYS A 318 6.67 -6.73 19.46
N LEU A 319 7.68 -6.60 18.61
CA LEU A 319 7.61 -6.92 17.19
C LEU A 319 8.51 -8.13 16.91
N ILE A 320 7.92 -9.14 16.28
CA ILE A 320 8.60 -10.37 15.89
C ILE A 320 8.65 -10.39 14.36
N GLU A 321 9.84 -10.43 13.78
CA GLU A 321 10.02 -10.69 12.35
C GLU A 321 10.14 -12.20 12.14
N SER A 322 9.16 -12.80 11.45
CA SER A 322 9.10 -14.23 11.22
C SER A 322 9.06 -14.59 9.74
N ASP A 323 9.76 -15.66 9.38
CA ASP A 323 9.74 -16.28 8.04
C ASP A 323 9.32 -17.74 8.20
N ASP A 324 8.15 -18.12 7.69
CA ASP A 324 7.54 -19.46 7.81
C ASP A 324 7.63 -20.06 9.25
N GLY A 325 7.33 -19.23 10.25
CA GLY A 325 7.33 -19.63 11.67
C GLY A 325 8.70 -19.63 12.35
N ARG A 326 9.78 -19.33 11.63
CA ARG A 326 11.11 -19.08 12.23
C ARG A 326 11.23 -17.62 12.60
N ILE A 327 11.54 -17.35 13.87
CA ILE A 327 11.82 -15.99 14.34
C ILE A 327 13.22 -15.60 13.86
N LEU A 328 13.29 -14.55 13.05
CA LEU A 328 14.55 -14.02 12.54
C LEU A 328 15.08 -12.89 13.43
N LYS A 329 14.19 -12.03 13.91
CA LYS A 329 14.54 -10.87 14.72
C LYS A 329 13.40 -10.46 15.63
N GLU A 330 13.74 -9.93 16.79
CA GLU A 330 12.79 -9.38 17.73
C GLU A 330 13.17 -7.93 18.06
N HIS A 331 12.16 -7.09 18.18
CA HIS A 331 12.28 -5.71 18.65
C HIS A 331 11.29 -5.50 19.77
N GLU A 332 11.65 -4.66 20.72
CA GLU A 332 10.80 -4.34 21.87
C GLU A 332 10.87 -2.84 22.16
N ALA A 333 9.71 -2.25 22.42
CA ALA A 333 9.58 -0.85 22.79
C ALA A 333 8.69 -0.69 24.01
N LEU A 334 9.04 0.29 24.83
CA LEU A 334 8.27 0.74 25.99
C LEU A 334 7.77 2.16 25.73
N PRO A 335 6.58 2.56 26.22
CA PRO A 335 6.13 3.95 26.12
C PRO A 335 7.15 4.88 26.76
N MET A 336 7.35 6.07 26.17
CA MET A 336 8.20 7.07 26.79
C MET A 336 7.50 7.65 28.02
N PRO A 337 8.24 7.92 29.11
CA PRO A 337 7.68 8.45 30.35
C PRO A 337 7.00 9.80 30.19
#